data_AF-A0A0R0HX50-F1
#
_entry.id   AF-A0A0R0HX50-F1
#
_cell.length_a   1.000
_cell.length_b   1.000
_cell.length_c   1.000
_cell.angle_alpha   90.00
_cell.angle_beta   90.00
_cell.angle_gamma   90.00
#
_symmetry.space_group_name_H-M   'P 1'
#
loop_
_entity.id
_entity.type
_entity.pdbx_description
1 polymer ?
#
loop_
_entity_poly.entity_id
_entity_poly.type
_entity_poly.pdbx_seq_one_letter_code
_entity_poly.pdbx_strand_id
1 'polypeptide(L)'
;MLLVLWVMQDGIVLGQSCWLPTTYELPKTVVASYEPVLNKDVVILDCGASLYWEDGKVATFHCSFLANLTMDITAIGTRGTLHVHDFVIPYHEKEASFLAGTETGFNDLVTGWDKQPSKNTVTTDLPQEALLVKEFAGWSEKSNSKTPSLTRSVQLLLGKRNWYWML
;
A
#
# COMPACT_ATOMS: atom_id res chain seq x y z
N MET A 1 -9.65 -18.51 -0.68
CA MET A 1 -10.16 -17.23 -1.21
C MET A 1 -9.04 -16.65 -2.06
N LEU A 2 -9.33 -16.31 -3.32
CA LEU A 2 -8.39 -16.08 -4.42
C LEU A 2 -7.15 -15.25 -3.98
N LEU A 3 -5.98 -15.90 -3.89
CA LEU A 3 -4.68 -15.25 -3.95
C LEU A 3 -4.47 -14.82 -5.41
N VAL A 4 -5.22 -13.82 -5.86
CA VAL A 4 -4.77 -13.03 -6.99
C VAL A 4 -3.81 -12.03 -6.38
N LEU A 5 -2.53 -12.38 -6.48
CA LEU A 5 -1.44 -11.43 -6.67
C LEU A 5 -1.84 -10.48 -7.84
N TRP A 6 -2.75 -9.55 -7.61
CA TRP A 6 -2.53 -8.18 -8.04
C TRP A 6 -1.57 -7.67 -6.97
N VAL A 7 -0.29 -8.07 -7.07
CA VAL A 7 0.84 -7.16 -7.29
C VAL A 7 0.74 -6.01 -6.28
N MET A 8 1.79 -5.72 -5.51
CA MET A 8 1.93 -4.43 -4.83
C MET A 8 1.88 -3.28 -5.89
N GLN A 9 0.72 -3.05 -6.49
CA GLN A 9 0.47 -2.28 -7.71
C GLN A 9 -0.27 -1.01 -7.33
N ASP A 10 0.18 -0.41 -6.23
CA ASP A 10 0.33 1.02 -6.06
C ASP A 10 1.34 1.22 -4.93
N GLY A 11 2.48 1.80 -5.29
CA GLY A 11 3.57 2.08 -4.37
C GLY A 11 3.10 3.00 -3.25
N ILE A 12 2.81 2.44 -2.08
CA ILE A 12 2.68 3.21 -0.84
C ILE A 12 4.06 3.34 -0.22
N VAL A 13 4.89 4.06 -0.97
CA VAL A 13 5.70 5.17 -0.47
C VAL A 13 5.43 6.31 -1.46
N LEU A 14 4.45 7.15 -1.13
CA LEU A 14 4.16 8.45 -1.78
C LEU A 14 3.69 8.38 -3.26
N GLY A 15 2.50 7.81 -3.50
CA GLY A 15 1.79 7.86 -4.79
C GLY A 15 0.90 9.11 -5.03
N GLN A 16 1.02 10.17 -4.22
CA GLN A 16 0.38 11.47 -4.50
C GLN A 16 1.21 12.27 -5.51
N SER A 17 1.47 11.67 -6.67
CA SER A 17 2.08 12.31 -7.83
C SER A 17 1.68 11.61 -9.13
N CYS A 18 0.38 11.46 -9.36
CA CYS A 18 -0.16 11.15 -10.69
C CYS A 18 0.20 12.22 -11.77
N TRP A 19 0.95 13.28 -11.40
CA TRP A 19 1.43 14.34 -12.28
C TRP A 19 2.92 14.71 -12.14
N LEU A 20 3.76 13.99 -11.38
CA LEU A 20 5.22 14.27 -11.30
C LEU A 20 6.05 12.99 -11.47
N PRO A 21 7.25 13.06 -12.10
CA PRO A 21 8.12 11.90 -12.31
C PRO A 21 8.83 11.52 -11.01
N THR A 22 8.09 11.01 -10.02
CA THR A 22 8.70 10.48 -8.80
C THR A 22 9.10 9.03 -9.06
N THR A 23 10.40 8.80 -9.12
CA THR A 23 11.02 7.49 -9.21
C THR A 23 10.62 6.64 -8.01
N TYR A 24 10.11 5.43 -8.26
CA TYR A 24 9.97 4.43 -7.21
C TYR A 24 11.34 4.13 -6.59
N GLU A 25 11.55 4.59 -5.36
CA GLU A 25 12.78 4.29 -4.61
C GLU A 25 12.65 2.92 -3.97
N LEU A 26 13.55 2.00 -4.30
CA LEU A 26 13.64 0.72 -3.61
C LEU A 26 14.16 0.93 -2.17
N PRO A 27 13.65 0.19 -1.18
CA PRO A 27 14.22 0.21 0.15
C PRO A 27 15.64 -0.35 0.11
N LYS A 28 16.51 0.26 0.91
CA LYS A 28 17.88 -0.19 1.12
C LYS A 28 17.89 -1.60 1.71
N THR A 29 17.09 -1.80 2.75
CA THR A 29 17.03 -3.05 3.52
C THR A 29 15.60 -3.50 3.69
N VAL A 30 15.39 -4.81 3.66
CA VAL A 30 14.11 -5.45 3.98
C VAL A 30 14.39 -6.52 5.03
N VAL A 31 13.64 -6.50 6.13
CA VAL A 31 13.80 -7.41 7.27
C VAL A 31 12.46 -8.08 7.54
N ALA A 32 12.41 -9.41 7.55
CA ALA A 32 11.21 -10.13 7.97
C ALA A 32 10.92 -9.86 9.45
N SER A 33 9.66 -9.61 9.80
CA SER A 33 9.26 -9.22 11.16
C SER A 33 9.29 -10.39 12.15
N TYR A 34 9.09 -11.61 11.65
CA TYR A 34 9.11 -12.87 12.38
C TYR A 34 9.26 -14.02 11.37
N GLU A 35 9.40 -15.25 11.86
CA GLU A 35 9.44 -16.45 11.02
C GLU A 35 8.08 -16.70 10.37
N PRO A 36 7.99 -16.81 9.03
CA PRO A 36 6.71 -16.97 8.35
C PRO A 36 6.04 -18.29 8.73
N VAL A 37 4.70 -18.30 8.80
CA VAL A 37 3.94 -19.54 8.96
C VAL A 37 3.83 -20.20 7.60
N LEU A 38 4.26 -21.46 7.50
CA LEU A 38 4.22 -22.23 6.25
C LEU A 38 3.18 -23.34 6.34
N ASN A 39 2.56 -23.70 5.22
CA ASN A 39 1.82 -24.95 5.11
C ASN A 39 2.77 -26.14 4.87
N LYS A 40 2.22 -27.36 4.81
CA LYS A 40 2.97 -28.60 4.51
C LYS A 40 3.69 -28.59 3.14
N ASP A 41 3.23 -27.75 2.22
CA ASP A 41 3.78 -27.60 0.86
C ASP A 41 4.73 -26.40 0.78
N VAL A 42 5.19 -25.86 1.91
CA VAL A 42 6.16 -24.75 2.03
C VAL A 42 5.62 -23.43 1.44
N VAL A 43 4.30 -23.29 1.39
CA VAL A 43 3.63 -22.04 0.99
C VAL A 43 3.45 -21.16 2.22
N ILE A 44 3.86 -19.90 2.10
CA ILE A 44 3.68 -18.87 3.13
C ILE A 44 2.18 -18.62 3.35
N LEU A 45 1.72 -18.88 4.58
CA LEU A 45 0.37 -18.62 5.06
C LEU A 45 0.25 -17.29 5.82
N ASP A 46 1.31 -16.88 6.48
CA ASP A 46 1.37 -15.67 7.31
C ASP A 46 2.77 -15.09 7.30
N CYS A 47 2.89 -13.79 7.10
CA CYS A 47 4.16 -13.10 6.93
C CYS A 47 4.10 -11.62 7.30
N GLY A 48 5.24 -11.05 7.69
CA GLY A 48 5.40 -9.61 7.78
C GLY A 48 6.83 -9.18 7.49
N ALA A 49 7.02 -7.95 7.06
CA ALA A 49 8.35 -7.36 6.93
C ALA A 49 8.36 -5.85 7.14
N SER A 50 9.55 -5.35 7.50
CA SER A 50 9.89 -3.93 7.58
C SER A 50 10.84 -3.56 6.45
N LEU A 51 10.53 -2.49 5.73
CA LEU A 51 11.30 -1.93 4.64
C LEU A 51 11.92 -0.60 5.11
N TYR A 52 13.22 -0.42 4.88
CA TYR A 52 13.98 0.74 5.34
C TYR A 52 14.62 1.49 4.17
N TRP A 53 14.45 2.81 4.13
CA TRP A 53 15.11 3.72 3.18
C TRP A 53 16.24 4.51 3.85
N GLU A 54 17.19 5.00 3.05
CA GLU A 54 18.36 5.74 3.57
C GLU A 54 17.98 7.08 4.22
N ASP A 55 16.86 7.67 3.84
CA ASP A 55 16.34 8.94 4.37
C ASP A 55 15.50 8.77 5.64
N GLY A 56 15.49 7.58 6.23
CA GLY A 56 14.79 7.27 7.48
C GLY A 56 13.31 6.93 7.32
N LYS A 57 12.76 6.90 6.10
CA LYS A 57 11.42 6.34 5.89
C LYS A 57 11.43 4.85 6.23
N VAL A 58 10.34 4.40 6.87
CA VAL A 58 10.10 2.99 7.19
C VAL A 58 8.69 2.63 6.72
N ALA A 59 8.54 1.46 6.11
CA ALA A 59 7.24 0.87 5.83
C ALA A 59 7.18 -0.52 6.46
N THR A 60 6.00 -0.91 6.93
CA THR A 60 5.74 -2.27 7.40
C THR A 60 4.58 -2.85 6.62
N PHE A 61 4.60 -4.14 6.35
CA PHE A 61 3.45 -4.85 5.79
C PHE A 61 3.27 -6.18 6.51
N HIS A 62 2.02 -6.64 6.50
CA HIS A 62 1.61 -7.93 7.04
C HIS A 62 0.66 -8.60 6.05
N CYS A 63 0.85 -9.89 5.82
CA CYS A 63 0.09 -10.71 4.89
C CYS A 63 -0.36 -11.98 5.59
N SER A 64 -1.65 -12.34 5.53
CA SER A 64 -2.14 -13.54 6.22
C SER A 64 -3.37 -14.14 5.57
N PHE A 65 -3.37 -15.47 5.44
CA PHE A 65 -4.57 -16.27 5.16
C PHE A 65 -5.28 -16.74 6.43
N LEU A 66 -4.66 -16.56 7.61
CA LEU A 66 -5.12 -17.08 8.88
C LEU A 66 -5.83 -16.02 9.74
N ALA A 67 -5.59 -14.74 9.45
CA ALA A 67 -6.19 -13.61 10.14
C ALA A 67 -7.52 -13.16 9.50
N ASN A 68 -8.28 -12.35 10.24
CA ASN A 68 -9.47 -11.67 9.72
C ASN A 68 -9.11 -10.77 8.53
N LEU A 69 -10.03 -10.59 7.57
CA LEU A 69 -9.82 -9.73 6.41
C LEU A 69 -9.59 -8.28 6.86
N THR A 70 -8.40 -7.77 6.54
CA THR A 70 -7.92 -6.42 6.88
C THR A 70 -7.18 -5.87 5.65
N MET A 71 -7.48 -4.65 5.23
CA MET A 71 -6.96 -4.04 4.00
C MET A 71 -6.47 -2.60 4.26
N ASP A 72 -5.88 -2.40 5.43
CA ASP A 72 -5.53 -1.10 5.95
C ASP A 72 -4.25 -0.53 5.35
N ILE A 73 -4.28 0.77 5.07
CA ILE A 73 -3.10 1.60 4.87
C ILE A 73 -3.09 2.69 5.92
N THR A 74 -1.91 2.88 6.50
CA THR A 74 -1.59 4.06 7.31
C THR A 74 -0.30 4.67 6.79
N ALA A 75 -0.36 5.94 6.39
CA ALA A 75 0.81 6.72 6.02
C ALA A 75 0.93 7.92 6.94
N ILE A 76 2.06 8.01 7.66
CA ILE A 76 2.34 9.06 8.63
C ILE A 76 3.52 9.88 8.11
N GLY A 77 3.28 11.17 7.93
CA GLY A 77 4.31 12.15 7.59
C GLY A 77 4.50 13.17 8.70
N THR A 78 5.48 14.04 8.54
CA THR A 78 5.80 15.08 9.53
C THR A 78 4.67 16.08 9.80
N ARG A 79 3.76 16.28 8.82
CA ARG A 79 2.67 17.26 8.91
C ARG A 79 1.27 16.65 8.90
N GLY A 80 1.16 15.34 8.75
CA GLY A 80 -0.16 14.75 8.57
C GLY A 80 -0.15 13.24 8.47
N THR A 81 -1.35 12.70 8.53
CA THR A 81 -1.59 11.27 8.51
C THR A 81 -2.72 10.96 7.53
N LEU A 82 -2.61 9.85 6.81
CA LEU A 82 -3.62 9.29 5.93
C LEU A 82 -3.94 7.86 6.38
N HIS A 83 -5.22 7.54 6.48
CA HIS A 83 -5.71 6.18 6.75
C HIS A 83 -6.78 5.77 5.74
N VAL A 84 -6.70 4.53 5.27
CA VAL A 84 -7.68 3.87 4.38
C VAL A 84 -7.91 2.46 4.91
N HIS A 85 -9.16 2.03 5.13
CA HIS A 85 -9.48 0.73 5.73
C HIS A 85 -9.83 -0.35 4.69
N ASP A 86 -10.25 0.07 3.51
CA ASP A 86 -10.81 -0.75 2.43
C ASP A 86 -10.02 -0.55 1.13
N PHE A 87 -8.70 -0.43 1.23
CA PHE A 87 -7.86 0.01 0.11
C PHE A 87 -7.90 -0.93 -1.11
N VAL A 88 -7.89 -2.25 -0.88
CA VAL A 88 -7.82 -3.23 -1.98
C VAL A 88 -9.19 -3.41 -2.64
N ILE A 89 -10.24 -3.51 -1.82
CA ILE A 89 -11.63 -3.61 -2.26
C ILE A 89 -12.44 -2.64 -1.40
N PRO A 90 -12.94 -1.53 -1.99
CA PRO A 90 -13.78 -0.58 -1.28
C PRO A 90 -15.03 -1.24 -0.68
N TYR A 91 -15.54 -0.72 0.43
CA TYR A 91 -16.81 -1.20 1.01
C TYR A 91 -18.00 -1.01 0.06
N HIS A 92 -17.93 0.00 -0.81
CA HIS A 92 -18.94 0.32 -1.79
C HIS A 92 -18.29 0.58 -3.16
N GLU A 93 -18.73 -0.11 -4.20
CA GLU A 93 -18.11 -0.08 -5.54
C GLU A 93 -17.97 1.32 -6.15
N LYS A 94 -18.91 2.23 -5.82
CA LYS A 94 -19.01 3.57 -6.39
C LYS A 94 -18.43 4.67 -5.50
N GLU A 95 -17.84 4.32 -4.36
CA GLU A 95 -17.20 5.30 -3.50
C GLU A 95 -15.99 4.71 -2.76
N ALA A 96 -14.96 5.53 -2.58
CA ALA A 96 -13.80 5.20 -1.76
C ALA A 96 -13.65 6.29 -0.69
N SER A 97 -13.43 5.89 0.56
CA SER A 97 -13.28 6.82 1.68
C SER A 97 -11.92 6.71 2.32
N PHE A 98 -11.35 7.85 2.72
CA PHE A 98 -10.10 7.91 3.47
C PHE A 98 -10.19 8.95 4.59
N LEU A 99 -9.49 8.71 5.69
CA LEU A 99 -9.29 9.68 6.76
C LEU A 99 -7.97 10.41 6.53
N ALA A 100 -8.00 11.74 6.51
CA ALA A 100 -6.80 12.56 6.39
C ALA A 100 -6.76 13.62 7.50
N GLY A 101 -5.64 13.71 8.20
CA GLY A 101 -5.38 14.74 9.20
C GLY A 101 -4.13 15.53 8.83
N THR A 102 -4.17 16.85 8.98
CA THR A 102 -2.97 17.71 8.86
C THR A 102 -2.90 18.57 10.11
N GLU A 103 -1.75 18.58 10.79
CA GLU A 103 -1.55 19.34 12.03
C GLU A 103 -2.65 19.05 13.07
N THR A 104 -3.01 17.76 13.20
CA THR A 104 -3.96 17.31 14.23
C THR A 104 -3.32 17.39 15.61
N GLY A 105 -4.10 17.75 16.62
CA GLY A 105 -3.60 17.95 17.97
C GLY A 105 -4.72 18.04 19.00
N PHE A 106 -4.34 18.20 20.26
CA PHE A 106 -5.27 18.37 21.37
C PHE A 106 -5.47 19.84 21.70
N ASN A 107 -6.57 20.14 22.39
CA ASN A 107 -6.74 21.43 23.04
C ASN A 107 -5.72 21.60 24.20
N ASP A 108 -5.54 22.83 24.69
CA ASP A 108 -4.51 23.16 25.69
C ASP A 108 -4.58 22.31 26.97
N LEU A 109 -5.78 21.89 27.38
CA LEU A 109 -6.01 21.06 28.57
C LEU A 109 -5.95 19.55 28.29
N VAL A 110 -5.67 19.14 27.04
CA VAL A 110 -5.63 17.75 26.58
C VAL A 110 -6.91 16.97 26.96
N THR A 111 -8.05 17.66 26.94
CA THR A 111 -9.38 17.10 27.24
C THR A 111 -10.15 16.71 25.98
N GLY A 112 -9.67 17.13 24.81
CA GLY A 112 -10.26 16.83 23.52
C GLY A 112 -9.32 17.16 22.38
N TRP A 113 -9.71 16.78 21.17
CA TRP A 113 -9.01 17.13 19.95
C TRP A 113 -9.35 18.56 19.54
N ASP A 114 -8.34 19.36 19.21
CA ASP A 114 -8.53 20.68 18.60
C ASP A 114 -8.83 20.53 17.10
N LYS A 115 -7.99 19.74 16.42
CA LYS A 115 -8.17 19.38 15.01
C LYS A 115 -8.10 17.86 14.83
N GLN A 116 -9.18 17.28 14.33
CA GLN A 116 -9.30 15.85 14.06
C GLN A 116 -9.02 15.54 12.59
N PRO A 117 -8.63 14.29 12.25
CA PRO A 117 -8.67 13.82 10.87
C PRO A 117 -10.10 13.94 10.30
N SER A 118 -10.22 14.37 9.05
CA SER A 118 -11.49 14.42 8.33
C SER A 118 -11.65 13.20 7.44
N LYS A 119 -12.88 12.67 7.36
CA LYS A 119 -13.25 11.67 6.36
C LYS A 119 -13.50 12.38 5.03
N ASN A 120 -12.85 11.89 3.98
CA ASN A 120 -13.02 12.35 2.61
C ASN A 120 -13.51 11.16 1.79
N THR A 121 -14.55 11.37 0.99
CA THR A 121 -15.15 10.33 0.16
C THR A 121 -15.13 10.78 -1.29
N VAL A 122 -14.62 9.92 -2.17
CA VAL A 122 -14.56 10.13 -3.62
C VAL A 122 -15.55 9.17 -4.26
N THR A 123 -16.40 9.69 -5.14
CA THR A 123 -17.39 8.88 -5.89
C THR A 123 -16.89 8.58 -7.31
N THR A 124 -17.28 7.43 -7.86
CA THR A 124 -17.00 7.03 -9.24
C THR A 124 -18.22 6.39 -9.87
N ASP A 125 -18.41 6.63 -11.18
CA ASP A 125 -19.49 6.02 -11.96
C ASP A 125 -19.15 4.57 -12.38
N LEU A 126 -17.85 4.27 -12.51
CA LEU A 126 -17.32 2.98 -12.95
C LEU A 126 -16.52 2.33 -11.81
N PRO A 127 -16.58 0.99 -11.69
CA PRO A 127 -15.77 0.26 -10.72
C PRO A 127 -14.27 0.34 -11.06
N GLN A 128 -13.42 0.11 -10.06
CA GLN A 128 -11.96 0.26 -10.18
C GLN A 128 -11.36 -0.62 -11.29
N GLU A 129 -11.86 -1.82 -11.50
CA GLU A 129 -11.41 -2.73 -12.56
C GLU A 129 -11.82 -2.26 -13.95
N ALA A 130 -12.98 -1.61 -14.09
CA ALA A 130 -13.39 -1.01 -15.36
C ALA A 130 -12.53 0.22 -15.70
N LEU A 131 -12.17 1.01 -14.68
CA LEU A 131 -11.20 2.10 -14.82
C LEU A 131 -9.82 1.59 -15.24
N LEU A 132 -9.36 0.48 -14.63
CA LEU A 132 -8.10 -0.17 -14.99
C LEU A 132 -8.08 -0.63 -16.46
N VAL A 133 -9.13 -1.32 -16.91
CA VAL A 133 -9.25 -1.78 -18.31
C VAL A 133 -9.30 -0.59 -19.27
N LYS A 134 -10.02 0.47 -18.91
CA LYS A 134 -10.10 1.71 -19.71
C LYS A 134 -8.74 2.38 -19.86
N GLU A 135 -7.97 2.48 -18.78
CA GLU A 135 -6.61 3.04 -18.80
C GLU A 135 -5.67 2.16 -19.64
N PHE A 136 -5.73 0.84 -19.45
CA PHE A 136 -4.93 -0.12 -20.21
C PHE A 136 -5.24 -0.06 -21.71
N ALA A 137 -6.50 0.09 -22.10
CA ALA A 137 -6.90 0.23 -23.51
C ALA A 137 -6.33 1.52 -24.15
N GLY A 138 -6.15 2.59 -23.37
CA GLY A 138 -5.54 3.84 -23.85
C GLY A 138 -4.00 3.78 -23.99
N TRP A 139 -3.34 2.78 -23.42
CA TRP A 139 -1.87 2.69 -23.46
C TRP A 139 -1.29 2.35 -24.82
N SER A 140 -2.07 1.77 -25.75
CA SER A 140 -1.57 1.52 -27.12
C SER A 140 -1.29 2.81 -27.90
N GLU A 141 -1.82 3.95 -27.46
CA GLU A 141 -1.61 5.26 -28.11
C GLU A 141 -0.54 6.12 -27.43
N LYS A 142 -0.11 5.77 -26.21
CA LYS A 142 0.83 6.57 -25.42
C LYS A 142 1.92 5.69 -24.83
N SER A 143 3.04 5.58 -25.56
CA SER A 143 4.31 4.99 -25.12
C SER A 143 4.70 5.50 -23.72
N ASN A 144 4.38 4.76 -22.66
CA ASN A 144 4.73 5.12 -21.28
C ASN A 144 5.38 3.92 -20.57
N SER A 145 6.65 4.05 -20.19
CA SER A 145 7.53 2.98 -19.69
C SER A 145 7.37 2.63 -18.20
N LYS A 146 6.39 3.22 -17.51
CA LYS A 146 6.29 3.18 -16.04
C LYS A 146 5.77 1.87 -15.46
N THR A 147 4.90 1.16 -16.17
CA THR A 147 4.28 -0.06 -15.65
C THR A 147 5.27 -1.21 -15.51
N PRO A 148 6.11 -1.53 -16.53
CA PRO A 148 7.10 -2.58 -16.40
C PRO A 148 8.11 -2.33 -15.27
N SER A 149 8.48 -1.07 -15.01
CA SER A 149 9.41 -0.72 -13.94
C SER A 149 8.78 -0.89 -12.55
N LEU A 150 7.51 -0.50 -12.39
CA LEU A 150 6.76 -0.73 -11.15
C LEU A 150 6.62 -2.23 -10.85
N THR A 151 6.12 -3.02 -11.80
CA THR A 151 5.97 -4.47 -11.64
C THR A 151 7.30 -5.13 -11.30
N ARG A 152 8.41 -4.69 -11.91
CA ARG A 152 9.74 -5.19 -11.57
C ARG A 152 10.17 -4.83 -10.14
N SER A 153 9.91 -3.62 -9.66
CA SER A 153 10.23 -3.22 -8.28
C SER A 153 9.48 -4.08 -7.26
N VAL A 154 8.20 -4.35 -7.50
CA VAL A 154 7.38 -5.27 -6.68
C VAL A 154 7.97 -6.67 -6.68
N GLN A 155 8.30 -7.18 -7.87
CA GLN A 155 8.88 -8.51 -8.01
C GLN A 155 10.24 -8.62 -7.31
N LEU A 156 11.05 -7.54 -7.34
CA LEU A 156 12.31 -7.49 -6.61
C LEU A 156 12.09 -7.47 -5.10
N LEU A 157 11.06 -6.79 -4.59
CA LEU A 157 10.73 -6.79 -3.17
C LEU A 157 10.31 -8.19 -2.69
N LEU A 158 9.44 -8.86 -3.45
CA LEU A 158 9.00 -10.23 -3.16
C LEU A 158 10.12 -11.26 -3.39
N GLY A 159 10.99 -11.01 -4.36
CA GLY A 159 12.06 -11.92 -4.78
C GLY A 159 13.43 -11.65 -4.16
N LYS A 160 13.61 -10.63 -3.31
CA LYS A 160 14.88 -10.40 -2.60
C LYS A 160 15.23 -11.70 -1.87
N ARG A 161 16.36 -12.31 -2.28
CA ARG A 161 16.88 -13.63 -1.86
C ARG A 161 17.04 -13.86 -0.34
N ASN A 162 16.63 -12.93 0.52
CA ASN A 162 16.61 -13.11 1.97
C ASN A 162 15.54 -14.11 2.46
N TRP A 163 14.48 -14.35 1.69
CA TRP A 163 13.50 -15.40 2.06
C TRP A 163 14.07 -16.82 1.91
N TYR A 164 15.10 -17.00 1.07
CA TYR A 164 15.73 -18.30 0.80
C TYR A 164 16.79 -18.72 1.83
N TRP A 165 17.17 -17.85 2.77
CA TRP A 165 18.13 -18.20 3.83
C TRP A 165 17.47 -18.61 5.16
N MET A 166 16.13 -18.72 5.17
CA MET A 166 15.33 -19.20 6.31
C MET A 166 14.52 -20.46 5.97
N LEU A 167 14.87 -21.17 4.89
CA LEU A 167 14.45 -22.53 4.55
C LEU A 167 15.67 -23.45 4.57
#